data_AF-N1PYQ2-F1
#
_entry.id   AF-N1PYQ2-F1
#
_cell.length_a   1.000
_cell.length_b   1.000
_cell.length_c   1.000
_cell.angle_alpha   90.00
_cell.angle_beta   90.00
_cell.angle_gamma   90.00
#
_symmetry.space_group_name_H-M   'P 1'
#
loop_
_entity.id
_entity.type
_entity.pdbx_description
1 polymer ?
#
loop_
_entity_poly.entity_id
_entity_poly.type
_entity_poly.pdbx_seq_one_letter_code
_entity_poly.pdbx_strand_id
1 'polypeptide(L)'
;MSLPNAPTNDTTLNIPRLLCFHGGGTNSKIFKVQCRGLEKALRETFRFVYVEAPYISYPGPDVVQVYKHMAPFKGWLRWRDEDELRSSPEAVERINAAIKIAIDEDDKEGATGEFVGVLGFSQGAKLAASILYTQQQLREVMHERSGWPPFRFGILLAGRTPMVWLNADYDGPIGTVDAAAVSTAPTDHLPPMLDSQKLSVPTLHVHGMQDPGLPLHRKFLHNCCDSSSTTLLEWDGSHRIPFKHADVDQLVQEILKLARGT
;
A
#
# COMPACT_ATOMS: atom_id res chain seq x y z
N MET A 1 5.39 -35.67 25.65
CA MET A 1 6.59 -34.99 25.09
C MET A 1 6.28 -34.66 23.65
N SER A 2 5.97 -33.39 23.37
CA SER A 2 5.82 -32.87 22.02
C SER A 2 7.22 -32.69 21.42
N LEU A 3 7.47 -33.32 20.27
CA LEU A 3 8.69 -33.13 19.50
C LEU A 3 8.86 -31.63 19.17
N PRO A 4 10.06 -31.04 19.30
CA PRO A 4 10.30 -29.70 18.79
C PRO A 4 10.10 -29.71 17.27
N ASN A 5 9.25 -28.81 16.77
CA ASN A 5 9.12 -28.59 15.33
C ASN A 5 10.51 -28.29 14.75
N ALA A 6 10.89 -29.02 13.71
CA ALA A 6 12.10 -28.71 12.96
C ALA A 6 12.05 -27.24 12.50
N PRO A 7 13.16 -26.49 12.56
CA PRO A 7 13.18 -25.13 12.06
C PRO A 7 12.76 -25.17 10.59
N THR A 8 11.63 -24.54 10.29
CA THR A 8 11.22 -24.27 8.92
C THR A 8 12.30 -23.38 8.33
N ASN A 9 13.11 -23.95 7.43
CA ASN A 9 14.20 -23.23 6.79
C ASN A 9 13.58 -22.28 5.75
N ASP A 10 13.09 -21.12 6.22
CA ASP A 10 12.50 -20.10 5.38
C ASP A 10 13.60 -19.48 4.52
N THR A 11 13.59 -19.82 3.23
CA THR A 11 14.62 -19.37 2.28
C THR A 11 14.50 -17.89 1.92
N THR A 12 13.44 -17.21 2.37
CA THR A 12 13.15 -15.81 2.04
C THR A 12 13.68 -14.81 3.08
N LEU A 13 14.33 -15.26 4.16
CA LEU A 13 14.75 -14.36 5.24
C LEU A 13 15.77 -13.29 4.81
N ASN A 14 16.63 -13.60 3.83
CA ASN A 14 17.72 -12.71 3.41
C ASN A 14 17.45 -11.98 2.09
N ILE A 15 16.28 -12.20 1.45
CA ILE A 15 15.94 -11.54 0.18
C ILE A 15 15.21 -10.22 0.42
N PRO A 16 15.20 -9.29 -0.55
CA PRO A 16 14.50 -8.01 -0.42
C PRO A 16 13.04 -8.15 0.01
N ARG A 17 12.55 -7.19 0.80
CA ARG A 17 11.22 -7.21 1.41
C ARG A 17 10.30 -6.16 0.79
N LEU A 18 9.04 -6.56 0.60
CA LEU A 18 7.94 -5.68 0.21
C LEU A 18 6.96 -5.52 1.37
N LEU A 19 6.72 -4.28 1.77
CA LEU A 19 5.73 -3.96 2.79
C LEU A 19 4.33 -3.86 2.14
N CYS A 20 3.39 -4.69 2.59
CA CYS A 20 2.13 -4.95 1.91
C CYS A 20 0.93 -4.37 2.69
N PHE A 21 0.18 -3.47 2.07
CA PHE A 21 -0.96 -2.75 2.64
C PHE A 21 -2.30 -3.18 2.02
N HIS A 22 -3.17 -3.75 2.85
CA HIS A 22 -4.46 -4.28 2.41
C HIS A 22 -5.50 -3.19 2.10
N GLY A 23 -6.60 -3.54 1.41
CA GLY A 23 -7.72 -2.64 1.17
C GLY A 23 -8.55 -2.34 2.43
N GLY A 24 -9.33 -1.26 2.42
CA GLY A 24 -10.25 -0.95 3.51
C GLY A 24 -11.32 -2.02 3.67
N GLY A 25 -11.66 -2.38 4.91
CA GLY A 25 -12.65 -3.43 5.19
C GLY A 25 -12.13 -4.86 4.99
N THR A 26 -10.81 -5.06 4.90
CA THR A 26 -10.16 -6.38 4.93
C THR A 26 -9.16 -6.45 6.09
N ASN A 27 -8.16 -7.32 6.06
CA ASN A 27 -7.07 -7.37 7.04
C ASN A 27 -5.83 -8.02 6.43
N SER A 28 -4.72 -8.01 7.18
CA SER A 28 -3.44 -8.59 6.73
C SER A 28 -3.56 -10.04 6.25
N LYS A 29 -4.34 -10.87 6.96
CA LYS A 29 -4.55 -12.30 6.65
C LYS A 29 -5.32 -12.50 5.36
N ILE A 30 -6.40 -11.75 5.16
CA ILE A 30 -7.17 -11.77 3.91
C ILE A 30 -6.28 -11.33 2.75
N PHE A 31 -5.49 -10.28 2.94
CA PHE A 31 -4.63 -9.76 1.88
C PHE A 31 -3.54 -10.76 1.48
N LYS A 32 -2.97 -11.49 2.44
CA LYS A 32 -2.07 -12.62 2.15
C LYS A 32 -2.75 -13.70 1.30
N VAL A 33 -4.00 -14.05 1.59
CA VAL A 33 -4.77 -15.00 0.75
C VAL A 33 -5.01 -14.43 -0.65
N GLN A 34 -5.34 -13.15 -0.77
CA GLN A 34 -5.56 -12.49 -2.06
C GLN A 34 -4.27 -12.40 -2.89
N CYS A 35 -3.12 -12.19 -2.25
CA CYS A 35 -1.81 -12.11 -2.89
C CYS A 35 -1.13 -13.47 -3.12
N ARG A 36 -1.70 -14.60 -2.66
CA ARG A 36 -1.03 -15.92 -2.67
C ARG A 36 -0.39 -16.32 -4.01
N GLY A 37 -1.04 -15.98 -5.13
CA GLY A 37 -0.53 -16.31 -6.46
C GLY A 37 0.68 -15.46 -6.84
N LEU A 38 0.59 -14.16 -6.54
CA LEU A 38 1.65 -13.19 -6.76
C LEU A 38 2.85 -13.45 -5.85
N GLU A 39 2.62 -13.65 -4.56
CA GLU A 39 3.66 -13.99 -3.57
C GLU A 39 4.38 -15.27 -3.97
N LYS A 40 3.65 -16.32 -4.39
CA LYS A 40 4.26 -17.56 -4.89
C LYS A 40 5.15 -17.32 -6.10
N ALA A 41 4.72 -16.48 -7.04
CA ALA A 41 5.48 -16.20 -8.27
C ALA A 41 6.73 -15.33 -8.02
N LEU A 42 6.72 -14.51 -6.97
CA LEU A 42 7.83 -13.62 -6.60
C LEU A 42 8.70 -14.14 -5.44
N ARG A 43 8.42 -15.33 -4.92
CA ARG A 43 9.05 -15.87 -3.69
C ARG A 43 10.57 -15.96 -3.70
N GLU A 44 11.18 -16.06 -4.89
CA GLU A 44 12.65 -16.14 -5.05
C GLU A 44 13.28 -14.75 -5.19
N THR A 45 12.47 -13.68 -5.27
CA THR A 45 12.92 -12.29 -5.46
C THR A 45 12.51 -11.39 -4.30
N PHE A 46 11.31 -11.56 -3.77
CA PHE A 46 10.78 -10.75 -2.69
C PHE A 46 10.14 -11.59 -1.59
N ARG A 47 10.38 -11.18 -0.35
CA ARG A 47 9.60 -11.58 0.83
C ARG A 47 8.49 -10.56 1.05
N PHE A 48 7.26 -11.04 1.29
CA PHE A 48 6.09 -10.18 1.49
C PHE A 48 5.81 -10.03 2.99
N VAL A 49 5.76 -8.80 3.49
CA VAL A 49 5.47 -8.48 4.88
C VAL A 49 4.14 -7.73 4.95
N TYR A 50 3.11 -8.38 5.49
CA TYR A 50 1.74 -7.87 5.49
C TYR A 50 1.45 -7.05 6.74
N VAL A 51 1.15 -5.76 6.56
CA VAL A 51 0.84 -4.85 7.66
C VAL A 51 -0.65 -4.91 7.98
N GLU A 52 -0.98 -4.98 9.27
CA GLU A 52 -2.37 -4.94 9.75
C GLU A 52 -2.79 -3.50 10.05
N ALA A 53 -3.91 -3.05 9.47
CA ALA A 53 -4.35 -1.68 9.70
C ALA A 53 -4.90 -1.47 11.13
N PRO A 54 -4.70 -0.28 11.73
CA PRO A 54 -4.96 -0.08 13.15
C PRO A 54 -6.44 0.06 13.51
N TYR A 55 -7.32 0.38 12.56
CA TYR A 55 -8.72 0.72 12.84
C TYR A 55 -9.67 -0.39 12.46
N ILE A 56 -10.69 -0.63 13.29
CA ILE A 56 -11.82 -1.46 12.88
C ILE A 56 -12.54 -0.76 11.74
N SER A 57 -12.94 -1.53 10.72
CA SER A 57 -13.64 -1.04 9.55
C SER A 57 -14.79 -1.97 9.20
N TYR A 58 -15.74 -1.46 8.44
CA TYR A 58 -16.83 -2.28 7.90
C TYR A 58 -16.33 -2.99 6.64
N PRO A 59 -16.65 -4.27 6.46
CA PRO A 59 -16.24 -4.99 5.27
C PRO A 59 -16.94 -4.44 4.02
N GLY A 60 -16.23 -4.46 2.89
CA GLY A 60 -16.85 -4.24 1.60
C GLY A 60 -17.84 -5.38 1.26
N PRO A 61 -18.84 -5.13 0.40
CA PRO A 61 -19.86 -6.13 0.05
C PRO A 61 -19.27 -7.48 -0.40
N ASP A 62 -18.26 -7.43 -1.28
CA ASP A 62 -17.60 -8.62 -1.82
C ASP A 62 -16.74 -9.36 -0.78
N VAL A 63 -16.25 -8.65 0.23
CA VAL A 63 -15.45 -9.23 1.32
C VAL A 63 -16.33 -10.11 2.21
N VAL A 64 -17.55 -9.66 2.52
CA VAL A 64 -18.48 -10.42 3.38
C VAL A 64 -18.84 -11.76 2.76
N GLN A 65 -18.99 -11.83 1.43
CA GLN A 65 -19.40 -13.07 0.78
C GLN A 65 -18.38 -14.20 0.93
N VAL A 66 -17.09 -13.87 0.96
CA VAL A 66 -15.99 -14.86 0.95
C VAL A 66 -15.28 -14.97 2.31
N TYR A 67 -15.12 -13.85 3.01
CA TYR A 67 -14.22 -13.71 4.15
C TYR A 67 -14.93 -13.35 5.46
N LYS A 68 -16.25 -13.53 5.56
CA LYS A 68 -17.03 -13.24 6.79
C LYS A 68 -16.40 -13.80 8.07
N HIS A 69 -15.84 -15.00 8.00
CA HIS A 69 -15.24 -15.72 9.12
C HIS A 69 -13.83 -15.22 9.50
N MET A 70 -13.24 -14.33 8.70
CA MET A 70 -11.92 -13.76 8.91
C MET A 70 -11.96 -12.37 9.58
N ALA A 71 -13.09 -12.00 10.17
CA ALA A 71 -13.20 -10.80 11.02
C ALA A 71 -12.22 -10.86 12.22
N PRO A 72 -11.82 -9.72 12.82
CA PRO A 72 -12.27 -8.35 12.53
C PRO A 72 -11.73 -7.80 11.21
N PHE A 73 -12.52 -6.93 10.58
CA PHE A 73 -12.10 -6.16 9.41
C PHE A 73 -11.50 -4.83 9.85
N LYS A 74 -10.55 -4.37 9.05
CA LYS A 74 -9.64 -3.28 9.38
C LYS A 74 -9.53 -2.27 8.24
N GLY A 75 -9.09 -1.06 8.58
CA GLY A 75 -8.86 0.02 7.62
C GLY A 75 -7.78 0.99 8.11
N TRP A 76 -7.20 1.73 7.18
CA TRP A 76 -6.06 2.63 7.41
C TRP A 76 -6.50 4.04 7.77
N LEU A 77 -7.51 4.52 7.06
CA LEU A 77 -8.02 5.88 7.10
C LEU A 77 -9.54 5.83 7.26
N ARG A 78 -10.15 6.96 7.65
CA ARG A 78 -11.61 7.08 7.61
C ARG A 78 -12.11 6.89 6.19
N TRP A 79 -13.16 6.11 6.01
CA TRP A 79 -13.74 5.78 4.71
C TRP A 79 -15.17 6.27 4.59
N ARG A 80 -15.90 6.29 5.70
CA ARG A 80 -17.27 6.81 5.79
C ARG A 80 -17.35 7.88 6.87
N ASP A 81 -18.38 8.71 6.79
CA ASP A 81 -18.58 9.79 7.75
C ASP A 81 -18.83 9.26 9.17
N GLU A 82 -19.43 8.08 9.29
CA GLU A 82 -19.71 7.41 10.57
C GLU A 82 -18.48 6.73 11.19
N ASP A 83 -17.36 6.63 10.46
CA ASP A 83 -16.13 6.09 11.03
C ASP A 83 -15.61 7.02 12.12
N GLU A 84 -15.19 6.43 13.25
CA GLU A 84 -14.75 7.12 14.47
C GLU A 84 -13.83 8.31 14.17
N LEU A 85 -14.20 9.49 14.67
CA LEU A 85 -13.41 10.70 14.57
C LEU A 85 -12.10 10.53 15.32
N ARG A 86 -11.02 11.05 14.74
CA ARG A 86 -9.68 11.03 15.31
C ARG A 86 -8.91 12.23 14.79
N SER A 87 -7.88 12.64 15.53
CA SER A 87 -7.00 13.71 15.06
C SER A 87 -6.03 13.19 13.99
N SER A 88 -5.52 14.08 13.13
CA SER A 88 -4.49 13.69 12.16
C SER A 88 -3.21 13.14 12.84
N PRO A 89 -2.67 13.78 13.90
CA PRO A 89 -1.50 13.23 14.60
C PRO A 89 -1.71 11.82 15.15
N GLU A 90 -2.85 11.56 15.79
CA GLU A 90 -3.22 10.21 16.26
C GLU A 90 -3.31 9.22 15.09
N ALA A 91 -3.88 9.65 13.96
CA ALA A 91 -3.99 8.83 12.77
C ALA A 91 -2.62 8.41 12.23
N VAL A 92 -1.71 9.38 12.08
CA VAL A 92 -0.33 9.16 11.65
C VAL A 92 0.43 8.26 12.63
N GLU A 93 0.33 8.51 13.94
CA GLU A 93 1.01 7.73 14.98
C GLU A 93 0.62 6.25 14.91
N ARG A 94 -0.68 5.94 14.83
CA ARG A 94 -1.16 4.55 14.77
C ARG A 94 -0.78 3.83 13.49
N ILE A 95 -0.73 4.54 12.36
CA ILE A 95 -0.24 3.98 11.08
C ILE A 95 1.25 3.64 11.19
N ASN A 96 2.05 4.56 11.74
CA ASN A 96 3.48 4.35 11.95
C ASN A 96 3.74 3.19 12.93
N ALA A 97 2.96 3.09 14.00
CA ALA A 97 3.03 1.98 14.94
C ALA A 97 2.72 0.64 14.27
N ALA A 98 1.69 0.57 13.41
CA ALA A 98 1.34 -0.64 12.68
C ALA A 98 2.46 -1.09 11.72
N ILE A 99 3.07 -0.15 10.98
CA ILE A 99 4.23 -0.42 10.12
C ILE A 99 5.41 -0.95 10.95
N LYS A 100 5.71 -0.28 12.06
CA LYS A 100 6.80 -0.68 12.95
C LYS A 100 6.59 -2.09 13.52
N ILE A 101 5.38 -2.42 13.96
CA ILE A 101 5.06 -3.75 14.47
C ILE A 101 5.34 -4.82 13.41
N ALA A 102 4.88 -4.62 12.16
CA ALA A 102 5.10 -5.60 11.09
C ALA A 102 6.58 -5.78 10.76
N ILE A 103 7.37 -4.70 10.76
CA ILE A 103 8.83 -4.76 10.57
C ILE A 103 9.50 -5.51 11.73
N ASP A 104 9.19 -5.12 12.97
CA ASP A 104 9.81 -5.71 14.17
C ASP A 104 9.45 -7.19 14.33
N GLU A 105 8.23 -7.61 13.93
CA GLU A 105 7.81 -9.02 13.94
C GLU A 105 8.57 -9.84 12.89
N ASP A 106 8.72 -9.31 11.67
CA ASP A 106 9.47 -9.98 10.59
C ASP A 106 10.97 -10.10 10.93
N ASP A 107 11.57 -9.05 11.51
CA ASP A 107 12.96 -9.07 11.99
C ASP A 107 13.14 -10.10 13.13
N LYS A 108 12.15 -10.24 14.03
CA LYS A 108 12.17 -11.26 15.10
C LYS A 108 12.07 -12.70 14.56
N GLU A 109 11.47 -12.90 13.40
CA GLU A 109 11.50 -14.19 12.68
C GLU A 109 12.88 -14.48 12.04
N GLY A 110 13.82 -13.54 12.10
CA GLY A 110 15.18 -13.67 11.59
C GLY A 110 15.38 -13.11 10.19
N ALA A 111 14.41 -12.34 9.67
CA ALA A 111 14.56 -11.69 8.37
C ALA A 111 15.61 -10.57 8.45
N THR A 112 16.46 -10.49 7.43
CA THR A 112 17.55 -9.50 7.34
C THR A 112 17.57 -8.74 6.02
N GLY A 113 16.81 -9.18 5.01
CA GLY A 113 16.73 -8.49 3.72
C GLY A 113 16.27 -7.04 3.86
N GLU A 114 16.64 -6.16 2.94
CA GLU A 114 16.22 -4.76 3.02
C GLU A 114 14.75 -4.60 2.61
N PHE A 115 14.02 -3.68 3.26
CA PHE A 115 12.72 -3.24 2.74
C PHE A 115 12.94 -2.30 1.56
N VAL A 116 12.57 -2.76 0.36
CA VAL A 116 12.92 -2.07 -0.89
C VAL A 116 11.73 -1.42 -1.58
N GLY A 117 10.51 -1.80 -1.23
CA GLY A 117 9.32 -1.25 -1.86
C GLY A 117 8.05 -1.53 -1.06
N VAL A 118 6.98 -0.91 -1.53
CA VAL A 118 5.64 -1.04 -0.96
C VAL A 118 4.68 -1.62 -2.00
N LEU A 119 3.74 -2.43 -1.53
CA LEU A 119 2.63 -2.95 -2.33
C LEU A 119 1.33 -2.59 -1.64
N GLY A 120 0.40 -1.96 -2.35
CA GLY A 120 -0.88 -1.58 -1.77
C GLY A 120 -2.06 -1.90 -2.68
N PHE A 121 -3.20 -2.25 -2.08
CA PHE A 121 -4.47 -2.42 -2.79
C PHE A 121 -5.55 -1.47 -2.28
N SER A 122 -6.29 -0.82 -3.18
CA SER A 122 -7.42 0.06 -2.85
C SER A 122 -7.03 1.16 -1.84
N GLN A 123 -7.60 1.18 -0.63
CA GLN A 123 -7.17 2.09 0.44
C GLN A 123 -5.67 1.92 0.78
N GLY A 124 -5.15 0.69 0.75
CA GLY A 124 -3.74 0.41 0.96
C GLY A 124 -2.84 0.93 -0.17
N ALA A 125 -3.34 1.02 -1.41
CA ALA A 125 -2.60 1.64 -2.52
C ALA A 125 -2.49 3.16 -2.33
N LYS A 126 -3.56 3.81 -1.87
CA LYS A 126 -3.52 5.22 -1.45
C LYS A 126 -2.48 5.42 -0.35
N LEU A 127 -2.48 4.56 0.66
CA LEU A 127 -1.52 4.65 1.77
C LEU A 127 -0.08 4.44 1.29
N ALA A 128 0.18 3.40 0.50
CA ALA A 128 1.49 3.09 -0.05
C ALA A 128 2.08 4.26 -0.83
N ALA A 129 1.30 4.88 -1.72
CA ALA A 129 1.75 6.09 -2.41
C ALA A 129 1.97 7.27 -1.47
N SER A 130 1.08 7.46 -0.49
CA SER A 130 1.20 8.52 0.52
C SER A 130 2.48 8.39 1.36
N ILE A 131 2.90 7.16 1.67
CA ILE A 131 4.19 6.86 2.33
C ILE A 131 5.35 7.28 1.42
N LEU A 132 5.37 6.84 0.15
CA LEU A 132 6.42 7.21 -0.80
C LEU A 132 6.51 8.72 -0.99
N TYR A 133 5.36 9.40 -1.04
CA TYR A 133 5.30 10.83 -1.21
C TYR A 133 5.80 11.58 0.01
N THR A 134 5.34 11.19 1.21
CA THR A 134 5.82 11.77 2.46
C THR A 134 7.33 11.57 2.61
N GLN A 135 7.85 10.37 2.28
CA GLN A 135 9.28 10.08 2.24
C GLN A 135 10.04 11.03 1.30
N GLN A 136 9.53 11.23 0.08
CA GLN A 136 10.14 12.12 -0.91
C GLN A 136 10.18 13.57 -0.41
N GLN A 137 9.06 14.09 0.10
CA GLN A 137 8.98 15.47 0.60
C GLN A 137 9.89 15.71 1.80
N LEU A 138 9.90 14.77 2.77
CA LEU A 138 10.82 14.85 3.92
C LEU A 138 12.28 14.91 3.44
N ARG A 139 12.66 14.05 2.49
CA ARG A 139 14.03 13.99 1.99
C ARG A 139 14.44 15.21 1.17
N GLU A 140 13.60 15.61 0.21
CA GLU A 140 13.97 16.58 -0.82
C GLU A 140 13.69 18.03 -0.42
N VAL A 141 12.64 18.26 0.35
CA VAL A 141 12.20 19.61 0.74
C VAL A 141 12.61 19.93 2.17
N MET A 142 12.44 18.98 3.09
CA MET A 142 12.69 19.21 4.52
C MET A 142 14.08 18.75 4.98
N HIS A 143 14.82 18.04 4.13
CA HIS A 143 16.14 17.46 4.44
C HIS A 143 16.14 16.53 5.66
N GLU A 144 15.03 15.84 5.88
CA GLU A 144 14.83 14.87 6.95
C GLU A 144 14.70 13.44 6.40
N ARG A 145 14.88 12.46 7.29
CA ARG A 145 14.59 11.06 6.98
C ARG A 145 13.19 10.72 7.47
N SER A 146 12.47 9.91 6.71
CA SER A 146 11.30 9.23 7.25
C SER A 146 11.69 8.28 8.39
N GLY A 147 10.75 7.98 9.28
CA GLY A 147 10.88 6.90 10.26
C GLY A 147 10.74 5.48 9.66
N TRP A 148 10.47 5.39 8.35
CA TRP A 148 10.35 4.13 7.61
C TRP A 148 11.66 3.76 6.89
N PRO A 149 11.84 2.49 6.50
CA PRO A 149 12.89 2.10 5.56
C PRO A 149 12.81 2.91 4.25
N PRO A 150 13.95 3.17 3.57
CA PRO A 150 13.97 3.93 2.33
C PRO A 150 13.41 3.10 1.17
N PHE A 151 12.10 3.22 0.92
CA PHE A 151 11.45 2.52 -0.17
C PHE A 151 11.86 3.11 -1.52
N ARG A 152 12.19 2.24 -2.47
CA ARG A 152 12.67 2.59 -3.80
C ARG A 152 11.57 2.62 -4.85
N PHE A 153 10.49 1.87 -4.65
CA PHE A 153 9.36 1.82 -5.57
C PHE A 153 8.04 1.42 -4.91
N GLY A 154 6.93 1.66 -5.62
CA GLY A 154 5.58 1.26 -5.20
C GLY A 154 4.82 0.43 -6.24
N ILE A 155 4.04 -0.54 -5.79
CA ILE A 155 3.11 -1.33 -6.60
C ILE A 155 1.70 -0.98 -6.13
N LEU A 156 0.95 -0.25 -6.95
CA LEU A 156 -0.29 0.43 -6.59
C LEU A 156 -1.47 -0.19 -7.35
N LEU A 157 -2.24 -1.05 -6.67
CA LEU A 157 -3.40 -1.72 -7.26
C LEU A 157 -4.69 -0.99 -6.88
N ALA A 158 -5.45 -0.50 -7.87
CA ALA A 158 -6.76 0.13 -7.66
C ALA A 158 -6.79 1.28 -6.62
N GLY A 159 -5.69 2.06 -6.51
CA GLY A 159 -5.59 3.22 -5.63
C GLY A 159 -6.37 4.44 -6.13
N ARG A 160 -6.70 5.39 -5.25
CA ARG A 160 -7.37 6.64 -5.65
C ARG A 160 -6.88 7.84 -4.86
N THR A 161 -7.16 9.05 -5.37
CA THR A 161 -6.95 10.34 -4.70
C THR A 161 -7.84 10.52 -3.45
N PRO A 162 -7.57 11.52 -2.60
CA PRO A 162 -6.37 12.38 -2.56
C PRO A 162 -5.19 11.67 -1.88
N MET A 163 -3.99 12.23 -2.06
CA MET A 163 -2.79 11.85 -1.31
C MET A 163 -2.91 12.30 0.14
N VAL A 164 -2.44 11.48 1.06
CA VAL A 164 -2.52 11.76 2.49
C VAL A 164 -1.14 12.17 3.00
N TRP A 165 -1.08 13.25 3.77
CA TRP A 165 0.14 13.65 4.45
C TRP A 165 0.31 12.82 5.72
N LEU A 166 1.44 12.11 5.83
CA LEU A 166 1.71 11.15 6.90
C LEU A 166 2.82 11.60 7.85
N ASN A 167 2.97 12.91 8.02
CA ASN A 167 3.85 13.51 9.02
C ASN A 167 3.00 14.46 9.90
N ALA A 168 3.16 14.37 11.21
CA ALA A 168 2.38 15.15 12.17
C ALA A 168 3.10 16.43 12.65
N ASP A 169 4.39 16.56 12.34
CA ASP A 169 5.26 17.66 12.78
C ASP A 169 5.14 18.89 11.87
N TYR A 170 4.71 18.67 10.62
CA TYR A 170 4.59 19.70 9.59
C TYR A 170 3.20 19.73 8.95
N ASP A 171 2.80 20.91 8.50
CA ASP A 171 1.64 21.06 7.61
C ASP A 171 1.87 20.32 6.28
N GLY A 172 0.80 19.73 5.75
CA GLY A 172 0.87 18.99 4.50
C GLY A 172 1.09 19.88 3.28
N PRO A 173 1.85 19.42 2.26
CA PRO A 173 1.98 20.12 0.99
C PRO A 173 0.64 20.36 0.28
N ILE A 174 0.61 21.37 -0.58
CA ILE A 174 -0.56 21.71 -1.40
C ILE A 174 -1.04 20.48 -2.19
N GLY A 175 -2.36 20.23 -2.13
CA GLY A 175 -3.01 19.12 -2.81
C GLY A 175 -3.05 17.80 -2.03
N THR A 176 -2.47 17.77 -0.83
CA THR A 176 -2.66 16.66 0.13
C THR A 176 -3.83 16.91 1.07
N VAL A 177 -4.27 15.86 1.75
CA VAL A 177 -5.19 15.95 2.90
C VAL A 177 -4.53 15.38 4.14
N ASP A 178 -5.04 15.76 5.31
CA ASP A 178 -4.64 15.17 6.58
C ASP A 178 -5.12 13.70 6.72
N ALA A 179 -4.54 12.96 7.67
CA ALA A 179 -4.85 11.55 7.89
C ALA A 179 -6.20 11.29 8.58
N ALA A 180 -6.86 12.33 9.10
CA ALA A 180 -8.21 12.27 9.66
C ALA A 180 -9.32 12.51 8.62
N ALA A 181 -8.96 12.98 7.42
CA ALA A 181 -9.88 13.22 6.32
C ALA A 181 -10.59 11.93 5.87
N VAL A 182 -11.84 12.08 5.43
CA VAL A 182 -12.63 10.98 4.89
C VAL A 182 -12.12 10.64 3.49
N SER A 183 -11.64 9.42 3.30
CA SER A 183 -11.01 8.95 2.07
C SER A 183 -11.91 8.97 0.83
N THR A 184 -13.23 9.05 1.00
CA THR A 184 -14.26 9.12 -0.05
C THR A 184 -14.75 10.55 -0.31
N ALA A 185 -14.34 11.53 0.49
CA ALA A 185 -14.80 12.90 0.35
C ALA A 185 -14.46 13.48 -1.04
N PRO A 186 -15.34 14.31 -1.62
CA PRO A 186 -15.05 14.98 -2.89
C PRO A 186 -13.75 15.80 -2.79
N THR A 187 -12.86 15.66 -3.77
CA THR A 187 -11.56 16.34 -3.76
C THR A 187 -11.50 17.52 -4.73
N ASP A 188 -12.62 17.89 -5.36
CA ASP A 188 -12.61 18.88 -6.45
C ASP A 188 -12.33 20.32 -5.96
N HIS A 189 -12.46 20.54 -4.65
CA HIS A 189 -12.08 21.78 -4.00
C HIS A 189 -10.58 21.86 -3.65
N LEU A 190 -9.85 20.74 -3.71
CA LEU A 190 -8.42 20.74 -3.40
C LEU A 190 -7.65 21.35 -4.57
N PRO A 191 -6.68 22.23 -4.29
CA PRO A 191 -5.76 22.71 -5.33
C PRO A 191 -5.00 21.52 -5.93
N PRO A 192 -4.68 21.54 -7.24
CA PRO A 192 -3.87 20.49 -7.84
C PRO A 192 -2.47 20.48 -7.22
N MET A 193 -1.87 19.29 -7.13
CA MET A 193 -0.46 19.16 -6.78
C MET A 193 0.39 19.85 -7.85
N LEU A 194 1.41 20.59 -7.43
CA LEU A 194 2.37 21.19 -8.36
C LEU A 194 3.12 20.08 -9.11
N ASP A 195 3.36 20.25 -10.41
CA ASP A 195 4.04 19.22 -11.22
C ASP A 195 5.43 18.88 -10.66
N SER A 196 6.16 19.88 -10.15
CA SER A 196 7.48 19.68 -9.50
C SER A 196 7.41 18.97 -8.14
N GLN A 197 6.21 18.79 -7.59
CA GLN A 197 5.94 18.14 -6.31
C GLN A 197 5.06 16.91 -6.48
N LYS A 198 4.89 16.38 -7.69
CA LYS A 198 4.26 15.06 -7.86
C LYS A 198 5.20 13.96 -7.32
N LEU A 199 4.62 12.81 -7.01
CA LEU A 199 5.39 11.65 -6.62
C LEU A 199 6.27 11.19 -7.80
N SER A 200 7.59 11.25 -7.61
CA SER A 200 8.60 10.87 -8.60
C SER A 200 9.34 9.60 -8.23
N VAL A 201 9.11 9.04 -7.03
CA VAL A 201 9.55 7.67 -6.71
C VAL A 201 8.87 6.69 -7.68
N PRO A 202 9.62 5.77 -8.31
CA PRO A 202 9.07 4.85 -9.31
C PRO A 202 7.84 4.07 -8.83
N THR A 203 6.78 4.05 -9.64
CA THR A 203 5.54 3.35 -9.30
C THR A 203 4.98 2.54 -10.48
N LEU A 204 4.48 1.34 -10.17
CA LEU A 204 3.65 0.55 -11.08
C LEU A 204 2.19 0.69 -10.64
N HIS A 205 1.37 1.28 -11.51
CA HIS A 205 -0.07 1.33 -11.36
C HIS A 205 -0.71 0.14 -12.05
N VAL A 206 -1.61 -0.57 -11.34
CA VAL A 206 -2.31 -1.74 -11.86
C VAL A 206 -3.81 -1.46 -11.86
N HIS A 207 -4.40 -1.37 -13.05
CA HIS A 207 -5.80 -0.98 -13.25
C HIS A 207 -6.62 -2.14 -13.84
N GLY A 208 -7.68 -2.54 -13.13
CA GLY A 208 -8.69 -3.44 -13.67
C GLY A 208 -9.64 -2.68 -14.61
N MET A 209 -9.75 -3.13 -15.85
CA MET A 209 -10.58 -2.46 -16.86
C MET A 209 -12.08 -2.57 -16.62
N GLN A 210 -12.51 -3.51 -15.77
CA GLN A 210 -13.89 -3.67 -15.32
C GLN A 210 -14.13 -3.09 -13.92
N ASP A 211 -13.15 -2.40 -13.35
CA ASP A 211 -13.29 -1.75 -12.04
C ASP A 211 -14.20 -0.52 -12.15
N PRO A 212 -15.32 -0.45 -11.40
CA PRO A 212 -16.16 0.75 -11.37
C PRO A 212 -15.40 2.02 -10.93
N GLY A 213 -14.30 1.84 -10.17
CA GLY A 213 -13.41 2.91 -9.71
C GLY A 213 -12.35 3.34 -10.74
N LEU A 214 -12.30 2.75 -11.94
CA LEU A 214 -11.27 3.05 -12.95
C LEU A 214 -11.07 4.55 -13.24
N PRO A 215 -12.11 5.40 -13.37
CA PRO A 215 -11.91 6.85 -13.52
C PRO A 215 -11.13 7.48 -12.36
N LEU A 216 -11.33 6.99 -11.13
CA LEU A 216 -10.63 7.48 -9.94
C LEU A 216 -9.17 7.01 -9.92
N HIS A 217 -8.89 5.80 -10.39
CA HIS A 217 -7.53 5.26 -10.51
C HIS A 217 -6.72 6.03 -11.56
N ARG A 218 -7.33 6.36 -12.70
CA ARG A 218 -6.72 7.21 -13.73
C ARG A 218 -6.48 8.63 -13.24
N LYS A 219 -7.46 9.24 -12.54
CA LYS A 219 -7.29 10.56 -11.90
C LYS A 219 -6.10 10.54 -10.93
N PHE A 220 -5.94 9.46 -10.17
CA PHE A 220 -4.83 9.29 -9.24
C PHE A 220 -3.47 9.22 -9.93
N LEU A 221 -3.33 8.37 -10.95
CA LEU A 221 -2.13 8.28 -11.76
C LEU A 221 -1.71 9.64 -12.35
N HIS A 222 -2.65 10.36 -12.98
CA HIS A 222 -2.30 11.59 -13.70
C HIS A 222 -2.10 12.81 -12.80
N ASN A 223 -2.82 12.90 -11.68
CA ASN A 223 -2.82 14.11 -10.86
C ASN A 223 -1.78 14.06 -9.74
N CYS A 224 -1.34 12.88 -9.32
CA CYS A 224 -0.48 12.73 -8.14
C CYS A 224 0.93 12.20 -8.45
N CYS A 225 1.15 11.58 -9.61
CA CYS A 225 2.39 10.92 -9.94
C CYS A 225 3.04 11.53 -11.18
N ASP A 226 4.37 11.67 -11.16
CA ASP A 226 5.15 12.15 -12.30
C ASP A 226 5.19 11.06 -13.38
N SER A 227 4.69 11.40 -14.57
CA SER A 227 4.61 10.50 -15.72
C SER A 227 5.95 9.86 -16.14
N SER A 228 7.09 10.50 -15.81
CA SER A 228 8.43 9.97 -16.10
C SER A 228 8.83 8.82 -15.17
N SER A 229 8.14 8.66 -14.04
CA SER A 229 8.41 7.66 -12.99
C SER A 229 7.31 6.59 -12.87
N THR A 230 6.25 6.68 -13.68
CA THR A 230 5.10 5.79 -13.60
C THR A 230 5.06 4.79 -14.73
N THR A 231 4.79 3.52 -14.41
CA THR A 231 4.40 2.48 -15.35
C THR A 231 2.92 2.14 -15.12
N LEU A 232 2.16 1.93 -16.19
CA LEU A 232 0.76 1.51 -16.14
C LEU A 232 0.59 0.10 -16.72
N LEU A 233 -0.03 -0.78 -15.92
CA LEU A 233 -0.51 -2.09 -16.35
C LEU A 233 -2.04 -2.12 -16.27
N GLU A 234 -2.70 -2.31 -17.42
CA GLU A 234 -4.14 -2.53 -17.51
C GLU A 234 -4.43 -4.02 -17.74
N TRP A 235 -5.46 -4.56 -17.08
CA TRP A 235 -5.84 -5.98 -17.20
C TRP A 235 -7.36 -6.17 -17.18
N ASP A 236 -7.83 -7.30 -17.71
CA ASP A 236 -9.26 -7.62 -17.79
C ASP A 236 -9.82 -8.14 -16.45
N GLY A 237 -9.90 -7.24 -15.47
CA GLY A 237 -10.32 -7.53 -14.10
C GLY A 237 -11.18 -6.43 -13.49
N SER A 238 -11.94 -6.81 -12.46
CA SER A 238 -12.70 -5.90 -11.59
C SER A 238 -11.85 -5.40 -10.41
N HIS A 239 -12.48 -4.83 -9.37
CA HIS A 239 -11.82 -4.32 -8.16
C HIS A 239 -11.21 -5.42 -7.28
N ARG A 240 -10.13 -6.05 -7.73
CA ARG A 240 -9.44 -7.17 -7.06
C ARG A 240 -7.98 -7.27 -7.50
N ILE A 241 -7.24 -8.18 -6.86
CA ILE A 241 -5.87 -8.52 -7.26
C ILE A 241 -5.92 -9.54 -8.41
N PRO A 242 -5.04 -9.44 -9.42
CA PRO A 242 -4.87 -10.50 -10.43
C PRO A 242 -4.66 -11.87 -9.81
N PHE A 243 -5.40 -12.87 -10.29
CA PHE A 243 -5.32 -14.25 -9.79
C PHE A 243 -5.31 -15.32 -10.90
N LYS A 244 -5.70 -14.97 -12.13
CA LYS A 244 -5.52 -15.88 -13.27
C LYS A 244 -4.04 -15.89 -13.65
N HIS A 245 -3.54 -17.06 -14.05
CA HIS A 245 -2.12 -17.27 -14.33
C HIS A 245 -1.53 -16.21 -15.28
N ALA A 246 -2.17 -15.97 -16.42
CA ALA A 246 -1.69 -15.00 -17.41
C ALA A 246 -1.61 -13.56 -16.85
N ASP A 247 -2.62 -13.12 -16.09
CA ASP A 247 -2.63 -11.78 -15.50
C ASP A 247 -1.57 -11.64 -14.40
N VAL A 248 -1.36 -12.70 -13.60
CA VAL A 248 -0.31 -12.75 -12.58
C VAL A 248 1.08 -12.71 -13.22
N ASP A 249 1.32 -13.47 -14.29
CA ASP A 249 2.60 -13.48 -15.00
C ASP A 249 2.93 -12.09 -15.56
N GLN A 250 1.96 -11.41 -16.15
CA GLN A 250 2.15 -10.06 -16.67
C GLN A 250 2.49 -9.08 -15.55
N LEU A 251 1.77 -9.15 -14.42
CA LEU A 251 2.06 -8.34 -13.24
C LEU A 251 3.47 -8.62 -12.69
N VAL A 252 3.87 -9.88 -12.59
CA VAL A 252 5.21 -10.29 -12.15
C VAL A 252 6.29 -9.72 -13.05
N GLN A 253 6.10 -9.78 -14.37
CA GLN A 253 7.06 -9.21 -15.33
C GLN A 253 7.25 -7.70 -15.12
N GLU A 254 6.17 -6.95 -14.94
CA GLU A 254 6.25 -5.50 -14.70
C GLU A 254 6.87 -5.16 -13.34
N ILE A 255 6.56 -5.92 -12.29
CA ILE A 255 7.19 -5.75 -10.96
C ILE A 255 8.71 -5.98 -11.05
N LEU A 256 9.14 -7.04 -11.74
CA LEU A 256 10.56 -7.35 -11.91
C LEU A 256 11.28 -6.31 -12.79
N LYS A 257 10.60 -5.74 -13.79
CA LYS A 257 11.15 -4.62 -14.58
C LYS A 257 11.32 -3.37 -13.74
N LEU A 258 10.29 -2.99 -12.98
CA LEU A 258 10.32 -1.84 -12.07
C LEU A 258 11.48 -1.98 -11.09
N ALA A 259 11.56 -3.10 -10.38
CA ALA A 259 12.58 -3.31 -9.34
C ALA A 259 14.02 -3.31 -9.88
N ARG A 260 14.26 -3.76 -11.11
CA ARG A 260 15.60 -3.69 -11.75
C ARG A 260 16.01 -2.27 -12.12
N GLY A 261 15.05 -1.35 -12.26
CA GLY A 261 15.31 0.05 -12.59
C GLY A 261 15.60 0.94 -11.39
N THR A 262 15.61 0.40 -10.16
CA THR A 262 15.71 1.15 -8.90
C THR A 262 16.82 0.65 -7.98
#